data_AF-A0A844D6M7-F1
#
_entry.id   AF-A0A844D6M7-F1
#
_cell.length_a   1.000
_cell.length_b   1.000
_cell.length_c   1.000
_cell.angle_alpha   90.00
_cell.angle_beta   90.00
_cell.angle_gamma   90.00
#
_symmetry.space_group_name_H-M   'P 1'
#
loop_
_entity.id
_entity.type
_entity.pdbx_description
1 polymer ?
#
loop_
_entity_poly.entity_id
_entity_poly.type
_entity_poly.pdbx_seq_one_letter_code
_entity_poly.pdbx_strand_id
1 'polypeptide(L)'
;MRYLALLLAFALLPASGAPLNAKTQAVYDYLLGVWGNHIIAGQSDLTWRDATDMAERVHADTGKYPALMGYDFLNYYDATEADGRHQTEEAIAWSRKGGLVSFHWHWRMENGKFYSKETPYTAPVDDYRKIDQAIDRIAVELKRLQDADVPVLWRPLHEASGGWFWWGRARSDGVSPAAAYIQLWRHMHARLTQTHGLRNLIWVWNGQDPAWYPGDDVVDITGYDIYDKTYSAAYRKARQHAKPIALTETGYIPDPVQSAENGEWWLWFMVWNDAAGEAGVTSPDNFWTGEYHNTAAHKREVYNDPRVITLDRLPKF
;
A
#
# COMPACT_ATOMS: atom_id res chain seq x y z
N MET A 1 1.67 22.84 34.56
CA MET A 1 0.87 23.44 33.48
C MET A 1 0.60 22.36 32.43
N ARG A 2 -0.61 21.79 32.42
CA ARG A 2 -1.05 20.85 31.39
C ARG A 2 -1.42 21.66 30.14
N TYR A 3 -0.66 21.51 29.07
CA TYR A 3 -1.05 22.06 27.77
C TYR A 3 -2.18 21.21 27.21
N LEU A 4 -3.39 21.78 27.24
CA LEU A 4 -4.54 21.27 26.50
C LEU A 4 -4.30 21.66 25.03
N ALA A 5 -3.89 20.70 24.20
CA ALA A 5 -3.78 20.93 22.76
C ALA A 5 -5.20 21.05 22.19
N LEU A 6 -5.58 22.26 21.78
CA LEU A 6 -6.79 22.53 21.04
C LEU A 6 -6.61 21.92 19.64
N LEU A 7 -7.11 20.71 19.41
CA LEU A 7 -7.19 20.10 18.08
C LEU A 7 -8.27 20.83 17.29
N LEU A 8 -7.88 21.82 16.49
CA LEU A 8 -8.65 22.19 15.32
C LEU A 8 -8.65 20.98 14.38
N ALA A 9 -9.76 20.25 14.35
CA ALA A 9 -10.00 19.23 13.35
C ALA A 9 -10.17 19.92 11.98
N PHE A 10 -9.07 20.10 11.27
CA PHE A 10 -9.16 20.30 9.82
C PHE A 10 -9.74 19.02 9.24
N ALA A 11 -10.90 19.12 8.58
CA ALA A 11 -11.45 18.02 7.82
C ALA A 11 -10.44 17.69 6.70
N LEU A 12 -9.76 16.55 6.83
CA LEU A 12 -8.93 16.02 5.76
C LEU A 12 -9.88 15.58 4.64
N LEU A 13 -9.85 16.33 3.54
CA LEU A 13 -10.58 15.97 2.34
C LEU A 13 -9.75 14.95 1.54
N PRO A 14 -10.42 13.99 0.87
CA PRO A 14 -9.72 13.09 0.01
C PRO A 14 -9.10 13.82 -1.18
N ALA A 15 -8.00 13.28 -1.68
CA ALA A 15 -7.19 13.74 -2.80
C ALA A 15 -7.90 13.62 -4.16
N SER A 16 -9.09 13.03 -4.22
CA SER A 16 -9.80 12.91 -5.47
C SER A 16 -10.38 14.28 -5.88
N GLY A 17 -10.02 14.77 -7.08
CA GLY A 17 -10.61 15.98 -7.68
C GLY A 17 -12.12 15.91 -7.94
N ALA A 18 -12.75 14.78 -7.60
CA ALA A 18 -14.19 14.51 -7.56
C ALA A 18 -14.49 13.65 -6.32
N PRO A 19 -15.70 13.70 -5.73
CA PRO A 19 -16.00 13.01 -4.48
C PRO A 19 -15.89 11.48 -4.60
N LEU A 20 -15.33 10.83 -3.58
CA LEU A 20 -15.30 9.36 -3.46
C LEU A 20 -16.73 8.77 -3.51
N ASN A 21 -16.87 7.51 -3.92
CA ASN A 21 -18.15 6.82 -3.74
C ASN A 21 -18.44 6.58 -2.24
N ALA A 22 -19.70 6.30 -1.90
CA ALA A 22 -20.14 6.28 -0.50
C ALA A 22 -19.35 5.30 0.37
N LYS A 23 -19.14 4.06 -0.10
CA LYS A 23 -18.40 3.04 0.66
C LYS A 23 -16.91 3.39 0.80
N THR A 24 -16.31 3.98 -0.23
CA THR A 24 -14.91 4.43 -0.16
C THR A 24 -14.74 5.60 0.78
N GLN A 25 -15.70 6.53 0.82
CA GLN A 25 -15.74 7.59 1.83
C GLN A 25 -15.88 7.00 3.24
N ALA A 26 -16.76 6.03 3.46
CA ALA A 26 -16.92 5.37 4.76
C ALA A 26 -15.65 4.65 5.22
N VAL A 27 -14.93 3.99 4.30
CA VAL A 27 -13.61 3.41 4.59
C VAL A 27 -12.60 4.51 4.93
N TYR A 28 -12.53 5.60 4.15
CA TYR A 28 -11.61 6.70 4.43
C TYR A 28 -11.87 7.34 5.80
N ASP A 29 -13.12 7.63 6.12
CA ASP A 29 -13.53 8.20 7.42
C ASP A 29 -13.18 7.25 8.58
N TYR A 30 -13.37 5.95 8.39
CA TYR A 30 -12.95 4.94 9.36
C TYR A 30 -11.43 4.93 9.57
N LEU A 31 -10.64 4.98 8.50
CA LEU A 31 -9.18 5.06 8.59
C LEU A 31 -8.74 6.30 9.37
N LEU A 32 -9.37 7.46 9.13
CA LEU A 32 -9.12 8.68 9.90
C LEU A 32 -9.47 8.53 11.38
N GLY A 33 -10.58 7.85 11.71
CA GLY A 33 -11.00 7.62 13.09
C GLY A 33 -10.13 6.62 13.86
N VAL A 34 -9.53 5.66 13.14
CA VAL A 34 -8.63 4.65 13.70
C VAL A 34 -7.24 5.22 13.98
N TRP A 35 -6.76 6.12 13.11
CA TRP A 35 -5.41 6.66 13.20
C TRP A 35 -5.17 7.38 14.53
N GLY A 36 -4.06 7.05 15.19
CA GLY A 36 -3.70 7.59 16.49
C GLY A 36 -4.18 6.79 17.71
N ASN A 37 -4.95 5.71 17.51
CA ASN A 37 -5.47 4.89 18.60
C ASN A 37 -5.29 3.38 18.40
N HIS A 38 -5.28 2.91 17.15
CA HIS A 38 -5.20 1.50 16.80
C HIS A 38 -4.33 1.32 15.55
N ILE A 39 -3.94 0.07 15.29
CA ILE A 39 -3.18 -0.36 14.12
C ILE A 39 -3.99 -1.43 13.38
N ILE A 40 -4.20 -1.27 12.08
CA ILE A 40 -4.86 -2.29 11.25
C ILE A 40 -3.83 -3.35 10.85
N ALA A 41 -4.15 -4.63 11.08
CA ALA A 41 -3.30 -5.75 10.69
C ALA A 41 -3.41 -6.01 9.18
N GLY A 42 -2.28 -6.02 8.48
CA GLY A 42 -2.23 -6.26 7.05
C GLY A 42 -1.19 -7.30 6.63
N GLN A 43 -1.49 -7.97 5.51
CA GLN A 43 -0.64 -8.97 4.89
C GLN A 43 -0.66 -8.82 3.37
N SER A 44 0.51 -8.80 2.73
CA SER A 44 0.62 -8.90 1.27
C SER A 44 0.38 -10.34 0.82
N ASP A 45 -0.30 -10.50 -0.30
CA ASP A 45 -0.54 -11.77 -0.97
C ASP A 45 0.51 -12.07 -2.04
N LEU A 46 0.51 -13.31 -2.56
CA LEU A 46 1.48 -13.86 -3.49
C LEU A 46 1.06 -13.73 -4.97
N THR A 47 1.71 -12.85 -5.74
CA THR A 47 1.38 -12.65 -7.18
C THR A 47 2.06 -13.65 -8.12
N TRP A 48 2.79 -14.64 -7.59
CA TRP A 48 3.52 -15.66 -8.37
C TRP A 48 3.21 -17.09 -7.92
N ARG A 49 2.16 -17.28 -7.10
CA ARG A 49 1.75 -18.59 -6.61
C ARG A 49 0.31 -18.57 -6.08
N ASP A 50 -0.68 -18.55 -6.99
CA ASP A 50 -2.12 -18.46 -6.66
C ASP A 50 -2.62 -19.60 -5.76
N ALA A 51 -1.91 -20.74 -5.75
CA ALA A 51 -2.22 -21.85 -4.85
C ALA A 51 -1.93 -21.55 -3.36
N THR A 52 -1.29 -20.42 -3.04
CA THR A 52 -1.00 -20.01 -1.67
C THR A 52 -1.90 -18.87 -1.24
N ASP A 53 -2.72 -19.13 -0.23
CA ASP A 53 -3.52 -18.09 0.43
C ASP A 53 -2.77 -17.58 1.66
N MET A 54 -2.24 -16.35 1.57
CA MET A 54 -1.51 -15.74 2.70
C MET A 54 -2.45 -15.39 3.86
N ALA A 55 -3.73 -15.08 3.62
CA ALA A 55 -4.68 -14.78 4.69
C ALA A 55 -4.97 -16.04 5.52
N GLU A 56 -5.09 -17.21 4.89
CA GLU A 56 -5.27 -18.49 5.57
C GLU A 56 -4.03 -18.88 6.38
N ARG A 57 -2.81 -18.58 5.90
CA ARG A 57 -1.58 -18.80 6.69
C ARG A 57 -1.57 -17.95 7.95
N VAL A 58 -1.95 -16.68 7.82
CA VAL A 58 -2.07 -15.78 8.98
C VAL A 58 -3.07 -16.33 9.99
N HIS A 59 -4.23 -16.77 9.52
CA HIS A 59 -5.27 -17.34 10.38
C HIS A 59 -4.82 -18.64 11.04
N ALA A 60 -4.15 -19.54 10.32
CA ALA A 60 -3.64 -20.80 10.87
C ALA A 60 -2.63 -20.57 12.02
N ASP A 61 -1.77 -19.55 11.91
CA ASP A 61 -0.73 -19.26 12.89
C ASP A 61 -1.25 -18.46 14.11
N THR A 62 -2.23 -17.58 13.89
CA THR A 62 -2.65 -16.58 14.89
C THR A 62 -4.07 -16.77 15.43
N GLY A 63 -4.90 -17.55 14.73
CA GLY A 63 -6.35 -17.66 14.99
C GLY A 63 -7.16 -16.45 14.52
N LYS A 64 -6.55 -15.51 13.78
CA LYS A 64 -7.17 -14.27 13.31
C LYS A 64 -6.81 -14.02 11.86
N TYR A 65 -7.77 -13.51 11.08
CA TYR A 65 -7.49 -13.02 9.73
C TYR A 65 -6.96 -11.58 9.79
N PRO A 66 -6.04 -11.18 8.89
CA PRO A 66 -5.65 -9.78 8.76
C PRO A 66 -6.90 -8.95 8.38
N ALA A 67 -6.94 -7.68 8.74
CA ALA A 67 -8.03 -6.79 8.32
C ALA A 67 -7.83 -6.26 6.89
N LEU A 68 -6.57 -6.14 6.47
CA LEU A 68 -6.16 -5.60 5.18
C LEU A 68 -5.38 -6.66 4.39
N MET A 69 -5.77 -6.90 3.13
CA MET A 69 -4.97 -7.68 2.19
C MET A 69 -4.36 -6.77 1.12
N GLY A 70 -3.08 -6.99 0.83
CA GLY A 70 -2.32 -6.29 -0.20
C GLY A 70 -2.10 -7.14 -1.44
N TYR A 71 -2.48 -6.63 -2.60
CA TYR A 71 -2.33 -7.28 -3.90
C TYR A 71 -1.44 -6.44 -4.84
N ASP A 72 -1.05 -7.00 -5.98
CA ASP A 72 -0.12 -6.39 -6.93
C ASP A 72 -0.58 -6.58 -8.38
N PHE A 73 -0.67 -5.49 -9.14
CA PHE A 73 -0.96 -5.55 -10.57
C PHE A 73 0.24 -5.96 -11.46
N LEU A 74 1.35 -6.45 -10.87
CA LEU A 74 2.57 -6.93 -11.55
C LEU A 74 2.29 -7.68 -12.86
N ASN A 75 1.33 -8.60 -12.86
CA ASN A 75 1.08 -9.52 -13.98
C ASN A 75 -0.07 -9.10 -14.93
N TYR A 76 -0.56 -7.86 -14.87
CA TYR A 76 -1.75 -7.41 -15.63
C TYR A 76 -1.47 -6.66 -16.94
N TYR A 77 -0.25 -6.18 -17.16
CA TYR A 77 0.09 -5.42 -18.37
C TYR A 77 0.94 -6.23 -19.34
N ASP A 78 2.15 -6.61 -18.90
CA ASP A 78 3.17 -7.28 -19.70
C ASP A 78 3.82 -8.41 -18.91
N ALA A 79 3.09 -9.51 -18.80
CA ALA A 79 3.53 -10.71 -18.09
C ALA A 79 3.28 -11.96 -18.93
N THR A 80 4.17 -12.94 -18.77
CA THR A 80 4.05 -14.29 -19.33
C THR A 80 3.57 -15.28 -18.27
N GLU A 81 3.65 -14.90 -17.00
CA GLU A 81 3.25 -15.66 -15.83
C GLU A 81 1.74 -15.81 -15.76
N ALA A 82 1.23 -17.02 -15.48
CA ALA A 82 -0.21 -17.26 -15.35
C ALA A 82 -0.76 -16.85 -13.98
N ASP A 83 0.03 -17.08 -12.92
CA ASP A 83 -0.30 -16.68 -11.55
C ASP A 83 -0.39 -15.16 -11.42
N GLY A 84 -1.16 -14.68 -10.44
CA GLY A 84 -1.33 -13.28 -10.09
C GLY A 84 -2.29 -12.51 -11.00
N ARG A 85 -2.86 -13.14 -12.04
CA ARG A 85 -3.80 -12.48 -12.97
C ARG A 85 -5.25 -12.42 -12.49
N HIS A 86 -5.52 -13.01 -11.32
CA HIS A 86 -6.86 -13.17 -10.74
C HIS A 86 -7.01 -12.40 -9.41
N GLN A 87 -5.99 -11.62 -9.02
CA GLN A 87 -5.99 -10.85 -7.78
C GLN A 87 -7.13 -9.82 -7.69
N THR A 88 -7.66 -9.35 -8.82
CA THR A 88 -8.88 -8.52 -8.86
C THR A 88 -10.08 -9.31 -8.30
N GLU A 89 -10.27 -10.56 -8.70
CA GLU A 89 -11.31 -11.45 -8.20
C GLU A 89 -11.09 -11.81 -6.72
N GLU A 90 -9.84 -12.06 -6.33
CA GLU A 90 -9.47 -12.33 -4.93
C GLU A 90 -9.78 -11.13 -4.02
N ALA A 91 -9.44 -9.92 -4.46
CA ALA A 91 -9.76 -8.69 -3.75
C ALA A 91 -11.29 -8.46 -3.62
N ILE A 92 -12.07 -8.78 -4.66
CA ILE A 92 -13.54 -8.75 -4.58
C ILE A 92 -14.04 -9.78 -3.56
N ALA A 93 -13.50 -11.00 -3.56
CA ALA A 93 -13.88 -12.03 -2.60
C ALA A 93 -13.52 -11.63 -1.17
N TRP A 94 -12.35 -11.03 -0.97
CA TRP A 94 -11.90 -10.52 0.32
C TRP A 94 -12.78 -9.37 0.83
N SER A 95 -13.08 -8.39 -0.02
CA SER A 95 -13.97 -7.28 0.34
C SER A 95 -15.38 -7.76 0.71
N ARG A 96 -15.89 -8.82 0.06
CA ARG A 96 -17.17 -9.46 0.44
C ARG A 96 -17.15 -10.12 1.82
N LYS A 97 -15.97 -10.53 2.32
CA LYS A 97 -15.78 -10.97 3.71
C LYS A 97 -15.74 -9.79 4.71
N GLY A 98 -15.78 -8.54 4.23
CA GLY A 98 -15.68 -7.32 5.03
C GLY A 98 -14.26 -6.77 5.14
N GLY A 99 -13.30 -7.38 4.45
CA GLY A 99 -11.90 -6.97 4.51
C GLY A 99 -11.58 -5.71 3.71
N LEU A 100 -10.55 -4.99 4.15
CA LEU A 100 -9.97 -3.87 3.40
C LEU A 100 -9.03 -4.40 2.31
N VAL A 101 -8.94 -3.65 1.20
CA VAL A 101 -8.14 -4.03 0.02
C VAL A 101 -7.11 -2.94 -0.25
N SER A 102 -5.86 -3.34 -0.44
CA SER A 102 -4.77 -2.50 -0.95
C SER A 102 -4.23 -3.10 -2.25
N PHE A 103 -3.90 -2.24 -3.20
CA PHE A 103 -3.15 -2.62 -4.40
C PHE A 103 -1.94 -1.73 -4.54
N HIS A 104 -0.81 -2.35 -4.87
CA HIS A 104 0.34 -1.67 -5.44
C HIS A 104 0.59 -2.20 -6.85
N TRP A 105 1.61 -1.67 -7.52
CA TRP A 105 1.93 -2.10 -8.87
C TRP A 105 3.42 -2.07 -9.14
N HIS A 106 4.02 -3.25 -9.19
CA HIS A 106 5.34 -3.42 -9.81
C HIS A 106 5.23 -3.30 -11.33
N TRP A 107 5.31 -2.08 -11.83
CA TRP A 107 5.03 -1.76 -13.23
C TRP A 107 6.14 -2.25 -14.17
N ARG A 108 5.93 -3.44 -14.76
CA ARG A 108 6.77 -4.00 -15.82
C ARG A 108 6.65 -3.20 -17.12
N MET A 109 7.81 -2.87 -17.70
CA MET A 109 7.90 -2.34 -19.07
C MET A 109 7.90 -3.48 -20.09
N GLU A 110 7.87 -3.17 -21.40
CA GLU A 110 7.80 -4.12 -22.52
C GLU A 110 8.87 -5.25 -22.53
N ASN A 111 9.95 -5.09 -21.75
CA ASN A 111 10.96 -6.13 -21.56
C ASN A 111 10.67 -7.04 -20.34
N GLY A 112 9.47 -6.95 -19.75
CA GLY A 112 9.05 -7.66 -18.55
C GLY A 112 9.74 -7.19 -17.25
N LYS A 113 10.44 -6.05 -17.24
CA LYS A 113 11.25 -5.59 -16.09
C LYS A 113 10.74 -4.28 -15.52
N PHE A 114 10.82 -4.13 -14.19
CA PHE A 114 10.49 -2.91 -13.45
C PHE A 114 11.70 -2.29 -12.73
N TYR A 115 12.73 -3.08 -12.44
CA TYR A 115 13.97 -2.57 -11.85
C TYR A 115 14.75 -1.70 -12.85
N SER A 116 15.17 -0.51 -12.43
CA SER A 116 15.89 0.48 -13.22
C SER A 116 17.24 -0.03 -13.75
N LYS A 117 17.84 -1.04 -13.11
CA LYS A 117 19.06 -1.71 -13.58
C LYS A 117 18.81 -2.69 -14.73
N GLU A 118 17.57 -3.12 -14.93
CA GLU A 118 17.17 -4.15 -15.90
C GLU A 118 16.31 -3.58 -17.05
N THR A 119 15.86 -2.33 -16.95
CA THR A 119 15.18 -1.63 -18.04
C THR A 119 15.81 -0.25 -18.26
N PRO A 120 16.08 0.15 -19.51
CA PRO A 120 16.57 1.50 -19.80
C PRO A 120 15.45 2.54 -19.75
N TYR A 121 14.21 2.13 -19.47
CA TYR A 121 13.06 3.02 -19.49
C TYR A 121 13.20 4.15 -18.47
N THR A 122 12.78 5.33 -18.88
CA THR A 122 12.86 6.57 -18.08
C THR A 122 11.48 7.19 -18.08
N ALA A 123 10.99 7.60 -16.91
CA ALA A 123 9.67 8.20 -16.79
C ALA A 123 9.49 9.37 -17.78
N PRO A 124 8.40 9.41 -18.56
CA PRO A 124 8.15 10.53 -19.46
C PRO A 124 7.85 11.80 -18.67
N VAL A 125 8.14 12.93 -19.31
CA VAL A 125 7.82 14.28 -18.87
C VAL A 125 7.00 14.88 -20.00
N ASP A 126 5.85 15.50 -19.68
CA ASP A 126 4.90 16.12 -20.62
C ASP A 126 4.21 15.23 -21.68
N ASP A 127 4.80 14.10 -22.14
CA ASP A 127 4.21 13.18 -23.11
C ASP A 127 4.07 11.74 -22.58
N TYR A 128 2.87 11.41 -22.13
CA TYR A 128 2.54 10.14 -21.49
C TYR A 128 1.91 9.10 -22.43
N ARG A 129 1.74 9.40 -23.72
CA ARG A 129 0.96 8.55 -24.66
C ARG A 129 1.48 7.10 -24.73
N LYS A 130 2.78 6.89 -24.53
CA LYS A 130 3.41 5.56 -24.53
C LYS A 130 3.08 4.71 -23.29
N ILE A 131 2.82 5.35 -22.14
CA ILE A 131 2.52 4.65 -20.88
C ILE A 131 1.03 4.58 -20.59
N ASP A 132 0.26 5.45 -21.24
CA ASP A 132 -1.18 5.55 -21.10
C ASP A 132 -1.88 4.21 -21.32
N GLN A 133 -1.43 3.40 -22.28
CA GLN A 133 -2.00 2.08 -22.52
C GLN A 133 -1.88 1.16 -21.28
N ALA A 134 -0.79 1.24 -20.54
CA ALA A 134 -0.62 0.45 -19.33
C ALA A 134 -1.50 0.95 -18.18
N ILE A 135 -1.55 2.27 -18.00
CA ILE A 135 -2.45 2.90 -17.02
C ILE A 135 -3.90 2.54 -17.34
N ASP A 136 -4.29 2.54 -18.61
CA ASP A 136 -5.65 2.22 -19.06
C ASP A 136 -6.00 0.76 -18.80
N ARG A 137 -5.06 -0.18 -18.93
CA ARG A 137 -5.29 -1.58 -18.56
C ARG A 137 -5.51 -1.74 -17.06
N ILE A 138 -4.71 -1.08 -16.23
CA ILE A 138 -4.93 -1.09 -14.78
C ILE A 138 -6.24 -0.39 -14.41
N ALA A 139 -6.62 0.67 -15.14
CA ALA A 139 -7.90 1.34 -14.95
C ALA A 139 -9.09 0.42 -15.19
N VAL A 140 -9.01 -0.52 -16.16
CA VAL A 140 -10.05 -1.53 -16.37
C VAL A 140 -10.22 -2.42 -15.13
N GLU A 141 -9.14 -2.89 -14.52
CA GLU A 141 -9.22 -3.72 -13.31
C GLU A 141 -9.71 -2.94 -12.09
N LEU A 142 -9.21 -1.72 -11.88
CA LEU A 142 -9.70 -0.81 -10.85
C LEU A 142 -11.20 -0.48 -11.04
N LYS A 143 -11.66 -0.40 -12.30
CA LYS A 143 -13.08 -0.21 -12.63
C LYS A 143 -13.91 -1.45 -12.29
N ARG A 144 -13.40 -2.66 -12.51
CA ARG A 144 -14.05 -3.90 -12.05
C ARG A 144 -14.21 -3.92 -10.53
N LEU A 145 -13.19 -3.48 -9.78
CA LEU A 145 -13.27 -3.30 -8.33
C LEU A 145 -14.32 -2.25 -7.95
N GLN A 146 -14.38 -1.11 -8.65
CA GLN A 146 -15.38 -0.09 -8.41
C GLN A 146 -16.81 -0.61 -8.64
N ASP A 147 -17.03 -1.33 -9.74
CA ASP A 147 -18.34 -1.85 -10.11
C ASP A 147 -18.80 -2.97 -9.15
N ALA A 148 -17.86 -3.61 -8.46
CA ALA A 148 -18.10 -4.53 -7.34
C ALA A 148 -18.19 -3.82 -5.96
N ASP A 149 -18.18 -2.48 -5.93
CA ASP A 149 -18.21 -1.65 -4.73
C ASP A 149 -17.07 -1.98 -3.75
N VAL A 150 -15.85 -2.10 -4.27
CA VAL A 150 -14.62 -2.35 -3.50
C VAL A 150 -13.79 -1.07 -3.42
N PRO A 151 -13.68 -0.46 -2.22
CA PRO A 151 -12.68 0.57 -1.93
C PRO A 151 -11.26 0.00 -2.03
N VAL A 152 -10.34 0.76 -2.63
CA VAL A 152 -8.95 0.34 -2.85
C VAL A 152 -8.01 1.37 -2.25
N LEU A 153 -7.17 0.93 -1.32
CA LEU A 153 -5.96 1.66 -0.91
C LEU A 153 -4.94 1.53 -2.04
N TRP A 154 -4.90 2.53 -2.92
CA TRP A 154 -4.12 2.51 -4.15
C TRP A 154 -2.75 3.11 -3.91
N ARG A 155 -1.70 2.28 -3.95
CA ARG A 155 -0.30 2.64 -3.70
C ARG A 155 0.57 2.45 -4.96
N PRO A 156 0.39 3.27 -6.02
CA PRO A 156 1.19 3.17 -7.22
C PRO A 156 2.59 3.78 -7.03
N LEU A 157 3.51 3.45 -7.93
CA LEU A 157 4.83 4.11 -8.04
C LEU A 157 5.56 4.20 -6.68
N HIS A 158 5.52 3.12 -5.91
CA HIS A 158 6.09 3.05 -4.56
C HIS A 158 7.63 3.10 -4.59
N GLU A 159 8.24 3.47 -3.47
CA GLU A 159 9.71 3.51 -3.26
C GLU A 159 10.52 4.32 -4.29
N ALA A 160 9.90 5.34 -4.89
CA ALA A 160 10.49 6.07 -6.00
C ALA A 160 11.83 6.73 -5.65
N SER A 161 11.97 7.30 -4.45
CA SER A 161 13.22 7.96 -4.05
C SER A 161 14.41 7.02 -3.91
N GLY A 162 14.17 5.71 -3.81
CA GLY A 162 15.22 4.70 -3.82
C GLY A 162 15.93 4.55 -5.17
N GLY A 163 15.26 4.90 -6.27
CA GLY A 163 15.80 4.88 -7.62
C GLY A 163 16.03 3.49 -8.23
N TRP A 164 15.72 2.42 -7.51
CA TRP A 164 15.81 1.04 -8.00
C TRP A 164 14.66 0.65 -8.93
N PHE A 165 13.57 1.40 -8.96
CA PHE A 165 12.51 1.27 -9.96
C PHE A 165 12.62 2.34 -11.05
N TRP A 166 12.17 2.02 -12.27
CA TRP A 166 12.32 2.93 -13.40
C TRP A 166 11.62 4.27 -13.20
N TRP A 167 10.53 4.32 -12.43
CA TRP A 167 9.80 5.56 -12.11
C TRP A 167 10.54 6.46 -11.11
N GLY A 168 11.58 5.94 -10.47
CA GLY A 168 12.44 6.65 -9.52
C GLY A 168 13.86 6.90 -10.01
N ARG A 169 14.22 6.42 -11.21
CA ARG A 169 15.62 6.31 -11.60
C ARG A 169 16.33 7.66 -11.77
N ALA A 170 17.66 7.63 -11.61
CA ALA A 170 18.51 8.75 -11.99
C ALA A 170 18.38 9.09 -13.49
N ARG A 171 18.47 10.39 -13.81
CA ARG A 171 18.27 10.94 -15.16
C ARG A 171 19.44 11.81 -15.58
N SER A 172 19.65 11.94 -16.90
CA SER A 172 20.71 12.76 -17.51
C SER A 172 20.17 13.83 -18.47
N ASP A 173 18.85 14.00 -18.53
CA ASP A 173 18.14 14.91 -19.44
C ASP A 173 17.85 16.30 -18.84
N GLY A 174 18.44 16.61 -17.67
CA GLY A 174 18.30 17.90 -17.00
C GLY A 174 17.04 18.04 -16.13
N VAL A 175 16.15 17.04 -16.09
CA VAL A 175 15.01 16.99 -15.17
C VAL A 175 15.40 16.19 -13.93
N SER A 176 15.09 16.69 -12.73
CA SER A 176 15.35 15.91 -11.51
C SER A 176 14.44 14.67 -11.48
N PRO A 177 14.92 13.52 -10.95
CA PRO A 177 14.10 12.32 -10.79
C PRO A 177 12.78 12.59 -10.04
N ALA A 178 12.85 13.38 -8.96
CA ALA A 178 11.69 13.79 -8.16
C ALA A 178 10.67 14.59 -8.98
N ALA A 179 11.10 15.55 -9.81
CA ALA A 179 10.19 16.33 -10.64
C ALA A 179 9.48 15.46 -11.68
N ALA A 180 10.20 14.55 -12.33
CA ALA A 180 9.61 13.61 -13.29
C ALA A 180 8.60 12.66 -12.60
N TYR A 181 8.93 12.17 -11.41
CA TYR A 181 8.03 11.35 -10.60
C TYR A 181 6.75 12.09 -10.21
N ILE A 182 6.85 13.32 -9.70
CA ILE A 182 5.69 14.12 -9.31
C ILE A 182 4.76 14.33 -10.51
N GLN A 183 5.30 14.64 -11.69
CA GLN A 183 4.47 14.77 -12.88
C GLN A 183 3.81 13.45 -13.29
N LEU A 184 4.54 12.33 -13.24
CA LEU A 184 3.99 11.00 -13.53
C LEU A 184 2.86 10.61 -12.55
N TRP A 185 3.05 10.86 -11.26
CA TRP A 185 2.01 10.65 -10.25
C TRP A 185 0.76 11.44 -10.57
N ARG A 186 0.91 12.75 -10.82
CA ARG A 186 -0.24 13.64 -11.11
C ARG A 186 -0.93 13.28 -12.41
N HIS A 187 -0.17 12.84 -13.43
CA HIS A 187 -0.73 12.31 -14.67
C HIS A 187 -1.56 11.04 -14.42
N MET A 188 -1.01 10.05 -13.70
CA MET A 188 -1.74 8.83 -13.35
C MET A 188 -2.99 9.17 -12.54
N HIS A 189 -2.87 10.07 -11.56
CA HIS A 189 -4.00 10.55 -10.77
C HIS A 189 -5.10 11.15 -11.63
N ALA A 190 -4.77 12.11 -12.49
CA ALA A 190 -5.73 12.74 -13.38
C ALA A 190 -6.35 11.72 -14.35
N ARG A 191 -5.57 10.80 -14.91
CA ARG A 191 -6.07 9.80 -15.84
C ARG A 191 -7.02 8.80 -15.17
N LEU A 192 -6.65 8.24 -14.02
CA LEU A 192 -7.50 7.29 -13.29
C LEU A 192 -8.76 7.96 -12.74
N THR A 193 -8.64 9.16 -12.17
CA THR A 193 -9.78 9.85 -11.54
C THR A 193 -10.62 10.61 -12.58
N GLN A 194 -10.06 11.48 -13.39
CA GLN A 194 -10.83 12.36 -14.28
C GLN A 194 -11.23 11.63 -15.56
N THR A 195 -10.29 10.94 -16.23
CA THR A 195 -10.57 10.28 -17.52
C THR A 195 -11.36 8.98 -17.34
N HIS A 196 -10.94 8.10 -16.42
CA HIS A 196 -11.60 6.80 -16.17
C HIS A 196 -12.73 6.85 -15.15
N GLY A 197 -12.92 7.98 -14.48
CA GLY A 197 -14.04 8.14 -13.55
C GLY A 197 -13.94 7.25 -12.32
N LEU A 198 -12.73 6.86 -11.89
CA LEU A 198 -12.53 6.05 -10.70
C LEU A 198 -12.74 6.89 -9.43
N ARG A 199 -13.61 6.40 -8.54
CA ARG A 199 -14.08 7.03 -7.29
C ARG A 199 -13.93 6.09 -6.08
N ASN A 200 -13.33 4.92 -6.30
CA ASN A 200 -13.07 3.92 -5.28
C ASN A 200 -11.61 3.85 -4.83
N LEU A 201 -10.80 4.88 -5.13
CA LEU A 201 -9.36 4.90 -4.84
C LEU A 201 -9.06 5.85 -3.69
N ILE A 202 -8.35 5.36 -2.68
CA ILE A 202 -7.70 6.14 -1.62
C ILE A 202 -6.20 6.10 -1.92
N TRP A 203 -5.61 7.25 -2.24
CA TRP A 203 -4.25 7.38 -2.76
C TRP A 203 -3.19 7.34 -1.67
N VAL A 204 -2.35 6.30 -1.71
CA VAL A 204 -1.30 6.06 -0.72
C VAL A 204 0.06 6.36 -1.35
N TRP A 205 0.71 7.44 -0.93
CA TRP A 205 2.05 7.81 -1.40
C TRP A 205 3.14 7.23 -0.51
N ASN A 206 4.13 6.54 -1.08
CA ASN A 206 5.28 6.06 -0.31
C ASN A 206 6.26 7.21 0.00
N GLY A 207 6.24 7.68 1.24
CA GLY A 207 6.89 8.89 1.72
C GLY A 207 8.31 8.74 2.23
N GLN A 208 9.17 8.12 1.44
CA GLN A 208 10.58 7.92 1.78
C GLN A 208 11.41 9.22 1.75
N ASP A 209 11.05 10.19 0.89
CA ASP A 209 11.73 11.48 0.73
C ASP A 209 10.72 12.62 0.45
N PRO A 210 10.65 13.67 1.29
CA PRO A 210 9.74 14.82 1.10
C PRO A 210 9.90 15.54 -0.23
N ALA A 211 11.09 15.52 -0.85
CA ALA A 211 11.33 16.17 -2.14
C ALA A 211 10.51 15.54 -3.29
N TRP A 212 9.97 14.33 -3.08
CA TRP A 212 9.19 13.57 -4.05
C TRP A 212 7.68 13.69 -3.82
N TYR A 213 7.24 14.50 -2.84
CA TYR A 213 5.82 14.59 -2.48
C TYR A 213 4.97 15.19 -3.61
N PRO A 214 3.96 14.46 -4.13
CA PRO A 214 3.15 14.92 -5.26
C PRO A 214 2.17 16.07 -4.96
N GLY A 215 1.86 16.28 -3.68
CA GLY A 215 0.96 17.34 -3.20
C GLY A 215 -0.26 16.81 -2.42
N ASP A 216 -0.75 17.62 -1.49
CA ASP A 216 -1.89 17.28 -0.62
C ASP A 216 -3.20 17.01 -1.37
N ASP A 217 -3.31 17.54 -2.58
CA ASP A 217 -4.48 17.44 -3.47
C ASP A 217 -4.50 16.15 -4.30
N VAL A 218 -3.46 15.30 -4.22
CA VAL A 218 -3.34 14.04 -4.97
C VAL A 218 -2.81 12.89 -4.09
N VAL A 219 -2.76 13.08 -2.76
CA VAL A 219 -2.35 12.08 -1.76
C VAL A 219 -3.32 12.07 -0.58
N ASP A 220 -3.83 10.89 -0.22
CA ASP A 220 -4.71 10.68 0.94
C ASP A 220 -3.96 10.23 2.19
N ILE A 221 -2.98 9.34 2.02
CA ILE A 221 -2.24 8.67 3.10
C ILE A 221 -0.75 8.62 2.72
N THR A 222 0.13 8.84 3.70
CA THR A 222 1.57 8.64 3.54
C THR A 222 1.95 7.24 4.03
N GLY A 223 2.55 6.43 3.15
CA GLY A 223 3.16 5.15 3.47
C GLY A 223 4.66 5.26 3.74
N TYR A 224 5.24 4.26 4.37
CA TYR A 224 6.68 4.04 4.39
C TYR A 224 6.97 2.54 4.41
N ASP A 225 7.96 2.10 3.63
CA ASP A 225 8.38 0.71 3.54
C ASP A 225 9.71 0.54 4.29
N ILE A 226 9.78 -0.39 5.24
CA ILE A 226 11.02 -0.76 5.94
C ILE A 226 11.13 -2.26 6.16
N TYR A 227 12.33 -2.81 5.97
CA TYR A 227 12.61 -4.23 6.20
C TYR A 227 13.57 -4.45 7.37
N ASP A 228 13.64 -3.47 8.26
CA ASP A 228 14.35 -3.53 9.54
C ASP A 228 13.42 -3.06 10.67
N LYS A 229 13.96 -2.94 11.89
CA LYS A 229 13.19 -2.56 13.09
C LYS A 229 13.29 -1.06 13.42
N THR A 230 13.66 -0.19 12.47
CA THR A 230 13.87 1.25 12.71
C THR A 230 12.58 2.08 12.65
N TYR A 231 11.48 1.56 13.23
CA TYR A 231 10.12 2.12 13.13
C TYR A 231 10.04 3.61 13.47
N SER A 232 10.60 4.05 14.59
CA SER A 232 10.51 5.46 15.00
C SER A 232 11.23 6.41 14.03
N ALA A 233 12.33 5.97 13.41
CA ALA A 233 13.04 6.77 12.41
C ALA A 233 12.20 6.87 11.12
N ALA A 234 11.63 5.76 10.67
CA ALA A 234 10.72 5.72 9.53
C ALA A 234 9.47 6.58 9.77
N TYR A 235 8.85 6.48 10.96
CA TYR A 235 7.66 7.25 11.32
C TYR A 235 7.92 8.76 11.26
N ARG A 236 9.07 9.22 11.77
CA ARG A 236 9.47 10.63 11.66
C ARG A 236 9.70 11.09 10.22
N LYS A 237 10.25 10.22 9.36
CA LYS A 237 10.42 10.52 7.93
C LYS A 237 9.10 10.55 7.17
N ALA A 238 8.13 9.74 7.55
CA ALA A 238 6.80 9.75 6.94
C ALA A 238 5.92 10.90 7.46
N ARG A 239 6.17 11.38 8.70
CA ARG A 239 5.45 12.49 9.35
C ARG A 239 5.91 13.86 8.86
N GLN A 240 5.80 14.09 7.57
CA GLN A 240 6.22 15.34 6.92
C GLN A 240 5.03 16.16 6.43
N HIS A 241 3.87 15.51 6.32
CA HIS A 241 2.62 16.09 5.87
C HIS A 241 1.51 15.78 6.87
N ALA A 242 0.46 16.61 6.89
CA ALA A 242 -0.70 16.41 7.75
C ALA A 242 -1.62 15.32 7.17
N LYS A 243 -1.10 14.11 6.99
CA LYS A 243 -1.81 12.94 6.45
C LYS A 243 -1.63 11.75 7.40
N PRO A 244 -2.57 10.78 7.41
CA PRO A 244 -2.36 9.52 8.11
C PRO A 244 -1.09 8.83 7.60
N ILE A 245 -0.43 8.11 8.50
CA ILE A 245 0.86 7.46 8.20
C ILE A 245 0.71 5.96 8.34
N ALA A 246 1.07 5.20 7.32
CA ALA A 246 1.00 3.75 7.29
C ALA A 246 2.37 3.11 7.07
N LEU A 247 2.56 1.92 7.65
CA LEU A 247 3.70 1.07 7.37
C LEU A 247 3.33 0.16 6.20
N THR A 248 3.56 0.65 4.99
CA THR A 248 2.96 0.11 3.76
C THR A 248 3.59 -1.19 3.29
N GLU A 249 4.81 -1.48 3.70
CA GLU A 249 5.47 -2.78 3.62
C GLU A 249 6.38 -2.92 4.83
N THR A 250 6.41 -4.12 5.41
CA THR A 250 7.40 -4.44 6.43
C THR A 250 7.82 -5.90 6.42
N GLY A 251 9.06 -6.15 6.84
CA GLY A 251 9.46 -7.49 7.26
C GLY A 251 9.04 -7.79 8.69
N TYR A 252 9.16 -6.80 9.59
CA TYR A 252 8.95 -6.98 11.02
C TYR A 252 7.65 -6.28 11.46
N ILE A 253 6.81 -6.98 12.22
CA ILE A 253 5.55 -6.42 12.74
C ILE A 253 5.90 -5.45 13.90
N PRO A 254 5.47 -4.18 13.88
CA PRO A 254 5.72 -3.26 14.98
C PRO A 254 4.98 -3.73 16.24
N ASP A 255 5.60 -3.58 17.40
CA ASP A 255 4.97 -3.85 18.69
C ASP A 255 3.92 -2.76 18.98
N PRO A 256 2.62 -3.10 19.11
CA PRO A 256 1.59 -2.11 19.41
C PRO A 256 1.82 -1.42 20.77
N VAL A 257 2.41 -2.09 21.79
CA VAL A 257 2.81 -1.49 23.10
C VAL A 257 3.73 -0.32 22.86
N GLN A 258 4.82 -0.57 22.14
CA GLN A 258 5.80 0.46 21.84
C GLN A 258 5.21 1.60 20.99
N SER A 259 4.36 1.30 20.00
CA SER A 259 3.65 2.34 19.22
C SER A 259 2.82 3.26 20.12
N ALA A 260 2.09 2.70 21.09
CA ALA A 260 1.27 3.46 22.02
C ALA A 260 2.12 4.31 22.98
N GLU A 261 3.20 3.74 23.54
CA GLU A 261 4.11 4.43 24.45
C GLU A 261 4.83 5.61 23.78
N ASN A 262 5.24 5.43 22.52
CA ASN A 262 5.92 6.47 21.75
C ASN A 262 4.96 7.50 21.14
N GLY A 263 3.66 7.20 21.09
CA GLY A 263 2.69 7.98 20.32
C GLY A 263 2.94 7.93 18.80
N GLU A 264 3.55 6.85 18.32
CA GLU A 264 3.94 6.61 16.92
C GLU A 264 2.99 5.56 16.32
N TRP A 265 1.80 6.03 15.94
CA TRP A 265 0.71 5.18 15.45
C TRP A 265 0.76 5.03 13.93
N TRP A 266 1.31 3.91 13.48
CA TRP A 266 1.10 3.43 12.12
C TRP A 266 -0.39 3.06 11.94
N LEU A 267 -1.04 3.62 10.94
CA LEU A 267 -2.44 3.36 10.62
C LEU A 267 -2.68 1.87 10.31
N TRP A 268 -1.76 1.25 9.57
CA TRP A 268 -1.65 -0.19 9.41
C TRP A 268 -0.19 -0.60 9.34
N PHE A 269 0.07 -1.89 9.54
CA PHE A 269 1.25 -2.57 9.01
C PHE A 269 0.84 -3.52 7.89
N MET A 270 1.72 -3.75 6.92
CA MET A 270 1.53 -4.77 5.89
C MET A 270 2.77 -5.63 5.78
N VAL A 271 2.73 -6.83 6.35
CA VAL A 271 3.86 -7.77 6.26
C VAL A 271 3.99 -8.21 4.81
N TRP A 272 5.21 -8.21 4.28
CA TRP A 272 5.47 -8.70 2.93
C TRP A 272 5.11 -10.19 2.81
N ASN A 273 4.91 -10.67 1.57
CA ASN A 273 4.57 -12.07 1.34
C ASN A 273 5.80 -12.98 1.49
N ASP A 274 5.59 -14.28 1.67
CA ASP A 274 6.70 -15.24 1.57
C ASP A 274 7.21 -15.29 0.12
N ALA A 275 8.50 -15.55 -0.09
CA ALA A 275 9.11 -15.63 -1.41
C ALA A 275 9.48 -17.08 -1.80
N ALA A 276 10.75 -17.35 -2.10
CA ALA A 276 11.20 -18.62 -2.67
C ALA A 276 11.36 -19.75 -1.63
N GLY A 277 11.30 -19.44 -0.34
CA GLY A 277 11.47 -20.42 0.74
C GLY A 277 10.34 -21.44 0.81
N GLU A 278 10.66 -22.64 1.34
CA GLU A 278 9.63 -23.61 1.71
C GLU A 278 8.82 -23.07 2.89
N ALA A 279 7.50 -23.25 2.84
CA ALA A 279 6.60 -22.76 3.88
C ALA A 279 6.97 -23.32 5.25
N GLY A 280 7.03 -22.46 6.27
CA GLY A 280 7.33 -22.86 7.65
C GLY A 280 8.82 -23.01 7.95
N VAL A 281 9.70 -22.91 6.94
CA VAL A 281 11.15 -22.86 7.15
C VAL A 281 11.56 -21.44 7.54
N THR A 282 12.36 -21.31 8.59
CA THR A 282 12.99 -20.04 8.98
C THR A 282 13.99 -19.61 7.91
N SER A 283 13.62 -18.61 7.11
CA SER A 283 14.41 -18.07 6.01
C SER A 283 14.22 -16.55 5.91
N PRO A 284 15.24 -15.76 5.53
CA PRO A 284 15.06 -14.35 5.19
C PRO A 284 14.06 -14.12 4.05
N ASP A 285 13.84 -15.11 3.19
CA ASP A 285 12.88 -15.04 2.09
C ASP A 285 11.43 -15.31 2.53
N ASN A 286 11.19 -15.76 3.76
CA ASN A 286 9.84 -16.03 4.28
C ASN A 286 9.47 -14.95 5.29
N PHE A 287 8.75 -13.93 4.83
CA PHE A 287 8.39 -12.76 5.65
C PHE A 287 7.30 -13.06 6.67
N TRP A 288 6.38 -13.98 6.34
CA TRP A 288 5.35 -14.45 7.27
C TRP A 288 5.75 -15.78 7.92
N THR A 289 6.02 -16.82 7.11
CA THR A 289 6.26 -18.16 7.67
C THR A 289 7.66 -18.33 8.25
N GLY A 290 7.81 -19.28 9.17
CA GLY A 290 9.05 -19.43 9.94
C GLY A 290 9.21 -18.34 11.00
N GLU A 291 10.44 -18.14 11.46
CA GLU A 291 10.76 -17.31 12.64
C GLU A 291 11.81 -16.21 12.35
N TYR A 292 12.22 -16.01 11.09
CA TYR A 292 13.35 -15.12 10.76
C TYR A 292 12.99 -13.65 11.02
N HIS A 293 11.85 -13.22 10.51
CA HIS A 293 11.36 -11.87 10.69
C HIS A 293 10.55 -11.74 11.97
N ASN A 294 9.47 -12.52 12.09
CA ASN A 294 8.56 -12.47 13.22
C ASN A 294 8.49 -13.84 13.88
N THR A 295 8.62 -13.89 15.20
CA THR A 295 8.47 -15.16 15.91
C THR A 295 7.00 -15.58 15.96
N ALA A 296 6.69 -16.88 16.09
CA ALA A 296 5.30 -17.32 16.28
C ALA A 296 4.66 -16.71 17.54
N ALA A 297 5.45 -16.49 18.59
CA ALA A 297 4.98 -15.80 19.79
C ALA A 297 4.59 -14.34 19.47
N HIS A 298 5.46 -13.59 18.79
CA HIS A 298 5.19 -12.20 18.40
C HIS A 298 3.97 -12.08 17.48
N LYS A 299 3.87 -12.96 16.48
CA LYS A 299 2.69 -13.01 15.58
C LYS A 299 1.38 -13.17 16.35
N ARG A 300 1.32 -14.15 17.27
CA ARG A 300 0.12 -14.39 18.09
C ARG A 300 -0.17 -13.24 19.04
N GLU A 301 0.86 -12.68 19.68
CA GLU A 301 0.73 -11.55 20.60
C GLU A 301 0.13 -10.34 19.91
N VAL A 302 0.72 -9.91 18.78
CA VAL A 302 0.25 -8.72 18.06
C VAL A 302 -1.17 -8.93 17.51
N TYR A 303 -1.48 -10.07 16.89
CA TYR A 303 -2.82 -10.31 16.33
C TYR A 303 -3.93 -10.46 17.37
N ASN A 304 -3.59 -10.73 18.64
CA ASN A 304 -4.55 -10.80 19.74
C ASN A 304 -4.54 -9.55 20.64
N ASP A 305 -3.74 -8.54 20.30
CA ASP A 305 -3.68 -7.29 21.05
C ASP A 305 -4.95 -6.43 20.81
N PRO A 306 -5.57 -5.85 21.86
CA PRO A 306 -6.78 -5.03 21.71
C PRO A 306 -6.59 -3.75 20.88
N ARG A 307 -5.35 -3.33 20.61
CA ARG A 307 -5.05 -2.15 19.76
C ARG A 307 -4.87 -2.53 18.30
N VAL A 308 -4.83 -3.82 17.98
CA VAL A 308 -4.67 -4.32 16.61
C VAL A 308 -6.01 -4.76 16.05
N ILE A 309 -6.39 -4.17 14.92
CA ILE A 309 -7.66 -4.43 14.25
C ILE A 309 -7.45 -5.55 13.22
N THR A 310 -8.08 -6.68 13.48
CA THR A 310 -8.19 -7.86 12.60
C THR A 310 -9.53 -7.86 11.88
N LEU A 311 -9.72 -8.77 10.90
CA LEU A 311 -10.94 -8.81 10.07
C LEU A 311 -12.24 -8.81 10.89
N ASP A 312 -12.29 -9.60 11.97
CA ASP A 312 -13.45 -9.74 12.85
C ASP A 312 -13.82 -8.47 13.63
N ARG A 313 -12.93 -7.47 13.63
CA ARG A 313 -13.11 -6.19 14.32
C ARG A 313 -13.45 -5.03 13.39
N LEU A 314 -13.42 -5.25 12.06
CA LEU A 314 -13.84 -4.22 11.11
C LEU A 314 -15.36 -3.99 11.21
N PRO A 315 -15.83 -2.73 11.09
CA PRO A 315 -17.24 -2.46 10.93
C PRO A 315 -17.71 -2.90 9.54
N LYS A 316 -19.03 -2.90 9.34
CA LYS A 316 -19.60 -2.97 7.99
C LYS A 316 -19.58 -1.55 7.40
N PHE A 317 -19.04 -1.44 6.19
CA PHE A 317 -19.00 -0.21 5.40
C PHE A 317 -20.16 -0.17 4.42
#